data_AF-A0A9P8V8L1-F1
#
_entry.id   AF-A0A9P8V8L1-F1
#
_cell.length_a   1.000
_cell.length_b   1.000
_cell.length_c   1.000
_cell.angle_alpha   90.00
_cell.angle_beta   90.00
_cell.angle_gamma   90.00
#
_symmetry.space_group_name_H-M   'P 1'
#
loop_
_entity.id
_entity.type
_entity.pdbx_description
1 polymer ?
#
loop_
_entity_poly.entity_id
_entity_poly.type
_entity_poly.pdbx_seq_one_letter_code
_entity_poly.pdbx_strand_id
1 'polypeptide(L)'
;MNDTTKREFNAWVTGLSIALGFSVAWGMNNMVGTLRWWILSRKHHSLRKIDIILQMDSIGQVLLLGFKTRSIRTHASVMSWILLIVGSQVAVAIIGLCYSVEIATSRALIITPGNVAIPDLRTIQALGTMPGSTPSTSTKEYITNSYGQISVSYGAAEMDRLPGEGQLRDSADPVIFCDLTTCQYFFYERPATTTDDDATMRLTVATNRSINVTSTCEAWSVLATDLLTQTVSFDESGGGRTSNISFPVAPGTDQTIFVTNTTAPCGMGCSQVMALEMSSDSSWLYNCTVNIGAVSNVTLPEHQVGEEVRQLAAGAIALQGYFTQLQLGDGLQSQVYPAQSINGYPNMGLEKVMARKVMQFSIGAIAVMANLNTPVCLDGVVPEQAVALVVEHWGYILLILTGVASLHFALSVVALWMSLRVVIPRGGPLALAKVLGSIPDQRATDVTSGYETCGMKRWIYKFEYIPELKLYDVYFKSEEMVPVVI
;
A
#
# COMPACT_ATOMS: atom_id res chain seq x y z
N MET A 1 12.92 -6.63 3.87
CA MET A 1 13.80 -5.71 4.64
C MET A 1 14.49 -6.49 5.75
N ASN A 2 15.82 -6.39 5.86
CA ASN A 2 16.57 -7.02 6.94
C ASN A 2 16.24 -6.31 8.28
N ASP A 3 16.16 -7.04 9.39
CA ASP A 3 15.80 -6.50 10.71
C ASP A 3 16.75 -5.35 11.14
N THR A 4 17.97 -5.36 10.63
CA THR A 4 18.97 -4.30 10.81
C THR A 4 18.51 -2.96 10.25
N THR A 5 18.05 -2.92 8.99
CA THR A 5 17.59 -1.69 8.33
C THR A 5 16.34 -1.11 9.01
N LYS A 6 15.44 -1.97 9.49
CA LYS A 6 14.27 -1.54 10.28
C LYS A 6 14.70 -0.82 11.56
N ARG A 7 15.68 -1.39 12.27
CA ARG A 7 16.21 -0.82 13.51
C ARG A 7 16.93 0.49 13.26
N GLU A 8 17.69 0.61 12.18
CA GLU A 8 18.34 1.86 11.78
C GLU A 8 17.34 2.97 11.50
N PHE A 9 16.31 2.71 10.68
CA PHE A 9 15.27 3.69 10.40
C PHE A 9 14.57 4.15 11.69
N ASN A 10 14.14 3.20 12.53
CA ASN A 10 13.49 3.52 13.80
C ASN A 10 14.41 4.31 14.74
N ALA A 11 15.71 3.99 14.77
CA ALA A 11 16.69 4.73 15.55
C ALA A 11 16.84 6.18 15.06
N TRP A 12 16.91 6.40 13.74
CA TRP A 12 16.96 7.74 13.14
C TRP A 12 15.74 8.58 13.48
N VAL A 13 14.53 8.03 13.29
CA VAL A 13 13.30 8.81 13.56
C VAL A 13 13.11 9.09 15.04
N THR A 14 13.45 8.13 15.91
CA THR A 14 13.43 8.34 17.37
C THR A 14 14.45 9.41 17.78
N GLY A 15 15.67 9.35 17.24
CA GLY A 15 16.72 10.33 17.51
C GLY A 15 16.33 11.74 17.07
N LEU A 16 15.74 11.89 15.88
CA LEU A 16 15.25 13.17 15.38
C LEU A 16 14.10 13.72 16.24
N SER A 17 13.18 12.86 16.67
CA SER A 17 12.07 13.24 17.57
C SER A 17 12.58 13.73 18.93
N ILE A 18 13.57 13.04 19.52
CA ILE A 18 14.20 13.46 20.77
C ILE A 18 14.94 14.80 20.60
N ALA A 19 15.70 14.96 19.51
CA ALA A 19 16.42 16.21 19.22
C ALA A 19 15.44 17.39 19.06
N LEU A 20 14.33 17.18 18.36
CA LEU A 20 13.27 18.17 18.20
C LEU A 20 12.65 18.54 19.56
N GLY A 21 12.28 17.53 20.38
CA GLY A 21 11.75 17.74 21.72
C GLY A 21 12.71 18.54 22.61
N PHE A 22 14.00 18.18 22.59
CA PHE A 22 15.04 18.87 23.34
C PHE A 22 15.23 20.32 22.88
N SER A 23 15.22 20.57 21.56
CA SER A 23 15.31 21.93 21.01
C SER A 23 14.17 22.82 21.47
N VAL A 24 12.93 22.31 21.47
CA VAL A 24 11.75 23.05 21.95
C VAL A 24 11.87 23.34 23.45
N ALA A 25 12.24 22.33 24.25
CA ALA A 25 12.40 22.51 25.70
C ALA A 25 13.52 23.52 26.05
N TRP A 26 14.64 23.47 25.33
CA TRP A 26 15.74 24.42 25.51
C TRP A 26 15.33 25.85 25.13
N GLY A 27 14.63 26.02 24.00
CA GLY A 27 14.09 27.32 23.60
C GLY A 27 13.13 27.90 24.65
N MET A 28 12.22 27.10 25.16
CA MET A 28 11.31 27.49 26.25
C MET A 28 12.07 27.91 27.52
N ASN A 29 13.08 27.16 27.96
CA ASN A 29 13.88 27.52 29.14
C ASN A 29 14.56 28.89 28.99
N ASN A 30 15.11 29.19 27.80
CA ASN A 30 15.73 30.48 27.52
C ASN A 30 14.70 31.64 27.60
N MET A 31 13.45 31.40 27.19
CA MET A 31 12.39 32.40 27.33
C MET A 31 12.09 32.72 28.80
N VAL A 32 12.05 31.73 29.69
CA VAL A 32 11.86 31.95 31.14
C VAL A 32 13.04 32.68 31.76
N GLY A 33 14.28 32.30 31.40
CA GLY A 33 15.49 33.01 31.83
C GLY A 33 15.50 34.49 31.43
N THR A 34 14.79 34.85 30.36
CA THR A 34 14.58 36.23 29.92
C THR A 34 13.44 36.90 30.71
N LEU A 35 12.31 36.20 30.88
CA LEU A 35 11.12 36.71 31.56
C LEU A 35 11.33 36.96 33.07
N ARG A 36 12.30 36.29 33.73
CA ARG A 36 12.58 36.47 35.16
C ARG A 36 12.84 37.93 35.54
N TRP A 37 13.52 38.69 34.67
CA TRP A 37 13.85 40.09 34.91
C TRP A 37 12.62 40.98 34.90
N TRP A 38 11.67 40.69 34.01
CA TRP A 38 10.39 41.37 33.97
C TRP A 38 9.50 41.05 35.18
N ILE A 39 9.56 39.80 35.68
CA ILE A 39 8.84 39.42 36.90
C ILE A 39 9.38 40.20 38.11
N LEU A 40 10.71 40.29 38.24
CA LEU A 40 11.38 40.99 39.33
C LEU A 40 11.16 42.51 39.34
N SER A 41 10.90 43.11 38.18
CA SER A 41 10.68 44.56 38.06
C SER A 41 9.28 45.00 38.47
N ARG A 42 8.32 44.07 38.58
CA ARG A 42 6.90 44.41 38.73
C ARG A 42 6.45 44.59 40.17
N LYS A 43 7.07 43.88 41.13
CA LYS A 43 6.65 43.88 42.54
C LYS A 43 7.83 43.71 43.49
N HIS A 44 7.62 44.11 44.74
CA HIS A 44 8.57 43.83 45.83
C HIS A 44 8.50 42.34 46.25
N HIS A 45 9.66 41.68 46.27
CA HIS A 45 9.85 40.28 46.63
C HIS A 45 10.77 40.14 47.86
N SER A 46 10.65 39.05 48.61
CA SER A 46 11.61 38.74 49.68
C SER A 46 12.92 38.20 49.09
N LEU A 47 14.04 38.36 49.79
CA LEU A 47 15.37 37.89 49.33
C LEU A 47 15.36 36.41 48.91
N ARG A 48 14.73 35.54 49.72
CA ARG A 48 14.60 34.11 49.41
C ARG A 48 13.80 33.84 48.13
N LYS A 49 12.84 34.69 47.78
CA LYS A 49 12.08 34.57 46.52
C LYS A 49 12.90 35.10 45.34
N ILE A 50 13.66 36.17 45.54
CA ILE A 50 14.53 36.75 44.50
C ILE A 50 15.60 35.76 44.09
N ASP A 51 16.27 35.10 45.05
CA ASP A 51 17.28 34.09 44.77
C ASP A 51 16.71 32.94 43.92
N ILE A 52 15.52 32.43 44.28
CA ILE A 52 14.85 31.38 43.49
C ILE A 52 14.44 31.89 42.10
N ILE A 53 13.95 33.14 41.99
CA ILE A 53 13.55 33.76 40.71
C ILE A 53 14.76 33.99 39.80
N LEU A 54 15.90 34.41 40.37
CA LEU A 54 17.15 34.59 39.65
C LEU A 54 17.72 33.24 39.20
N GLN A 55 17.53 32.16 39.94
CA GLN A 55 17.97 30.82 39.55
C GLN A 55 16.99 30.09 38.62
N MET A 56 15.95 30.75 38.07
CA MET A 56 14.97 30.14 37.14
C MET A 56 15.52 29.77 35.75
N ASP A 57 16.83 29.74 35.58
CA ASP A 57 17.48 29.16 34.39
C ASP A 57 17.39 27.62 34.38
N SER A 58 16.98 27.01 35.50
CA SER A 58 16.75 25.57 35.64
C SER A 58 15.30 25.26 36.03
N ILE A 59 14.70 24.29 35.34
CA ILE A 59 13.35 23.75 35.63
C ILE A 59 13.24 23.28 37.09
N GLY A 60 14.32 22.75 37.67
CA GLY A 60 14.35 22.30 39.06
C GLY A 60 14.08 23.43 40.05
N GLN A 61 14.56 24.64 39.76
CA GLN A 61 14.34 25.82 40.60
C GLN A 61 12.93 26.41 40.39
N VAL A 62 12.38 26.30 39.18
CA VAL A 62 10.98 26.65 38.89
C VAL A 62 10.02 25.75 39.67
N LEU A 63 10.29 24.45 39.75
CA LEU A 63 9.55 23.50 40.59
C LEU A 63 9.67 23.84 42.09
N LEU A 64 10.89 24.12 42.56
CA LEU A 64 11.14 24.52 43.94
C LEU A 64 10.39 25.80 44.31
N LEU A 65 10.30 26.77 43.39
CA LEU A 65 9.52 28.00 43.55
C LEU A 65 8.04 27.70 43.77
N GLY A 66 7.50 26.74 43.01
CA GLY A 66 6.15 26.21 43.18
C GLY A 66 5.94 25.69 44.59
N PHE A 67 6.68 24.65 45.00
CA PHE A 67 6.50 24.00 46.31
C PHE A 67 6.65 24.93 47.51
N LYS A 68 7.47 25.97 47.40
CA LYS A 68 7.85 26.83 48.52
C LYS A 68 6.99 28.10 48.66
N THR A 69 6.21 28.43 47.64
CA THR A 69 5.42 29.66 47.62
C THR A 69 3.97 29.39 48.06
N ARG A 70 3.36 30.29 48.84
CA ARG A 70 1.94 30.20 49.27
C ARG A 70 0.94 30.86 48.30
N SER A 71 1.40 31.45 47.20
CA SER A 71 0.55 32.23 46.29
C SER A 71 -0.04 31.38 45.17
N ILE A 72 -1.37 31.34 45.08
CA ILE A 72 -2.10 30.58 44.05
C ILE A 72 -1.73 31.00 42.62
N ARG A 73 -1.44 32.30 42.40
CA ARG A 73 -1.06 32.82 41.08
C ARG A 73 0.30 32.31 40.62
N THR A 74 1.23 32.17 41.55
CA THR A 74 2.56 31.59 41.27
C THR A 74 2.45 30.11 40.98
N HIS A 75 1.65 29.37 41.76
CA HIS A 75 1.33 27.97 41.49
C HIS A 75 0.74 27.75 40.11
N ALA A 76 -0.30 28.53 39.74
CA ALA A 76 -0.93 28.43 38.43
C ALA A 76 0.06 28.70 37.27
N SER A 77 0.97 29.67 37.45
CA SER A 77 1.98 30.01 36.43
C SER A 77 3.04 28.90 36.29
N VAL A 78 3.53 28.36 37.40
CA VAL A 78 4.49 27.24 37.41
C VAL A 78 3.87 25.97 36.82
N MET A 79 2.65 25.64 37.21
CA MET A 79 1.92 24.49 36.67
C MET A 79 1.64 24.63 35.17
N SER A 80 1.19 25.81 34.72
CA SER A 80 0.99 26.08 33.29
C SER A 80 2.29 25.93 32.51
N TRP A 81 3.42 26.42 33.05
CA TRP A 81 4.73 26.28 32.39
C TRP A 81 5.18 24.82 32.28
N ILE A 82 5.04 24.04 33.35
CA ILE A 82 5.36 22.61 33.35
C ILE A 82 4.46 21.86 32.35
N LEU A 83 3.16 22.15 32.33
CA LEU A 83 2.22 21.55 31.38
C LEU A 83 2.58 21.87 29.94
N LEU A 84 3.06 23.08 29.64
CA LEU A 84 3.51 23.44 28.30
C LEU A 84 4.78 22.67 27.89
N ILE A 85 5.75 22.53 28.79
CA ILE A 85 6.96 21.74 28.53
C ILE A 85 6.58 20.27 28.32
N VAL A 86 5.92 19.64 29.29
CA VAL A 86 5.56 18.21 29.22
C VAL A 86 4.61 17.96 28.04
N GLY A 87 3.61 18.81 27.85
CA GLY A 87 2.66 18.72 26.75
C GLY A 87 3.34 18.80 25.38
N SER A 88 4.33 19.68 25.21
CA SER A 88 5.11 19.76 23.97
C SER A 88 5.91 18.47 23.69
N GLN A 89 6.49 17.85 24.72
CA GLN A 89 7.24 16.60 24.58
C GLN A 89 6.31 15.43 24.23
N VAL A 90 5.16 15.35 24.89
CA VAL A 90 4.14 14.34 24.59
C VAL A 90 3.63 14.51 23.16
N ALA A 91 3.37 15.73 22.72
CA ALA A 91 2.91 16.01 21.35
C ALA A 91 3.95 15.55 20.32
N VAL A 92 5.24 15.87 20.50
CA VAL A 92 6.31 15.41 19.61
C VAL A 92 6.45 13.89 19.64
N ALA A 93 6.33 13.25 20.80
CA ALA A 93 6.41 11.78 20.92
C ALA A 93 5.25 11.08 20.18
N ILE A 94 4.05 11.66 20.18
CA ILE A 94 2.87 11.12 19.49
C ILE A 94 3.07 11.08 17.95
N ILE A 95 3.96 11.91 17.38
CA ILE A 95 4.30 11.84 15.95
C ILE A 95 4.80 10.43 15.57
N GLY A 96 5.52 9.77 16.48
CA GLY A 96 5.99 8.39 16.32
C GLY A 96 4.88 7.35 16.15
N LEU A 97 3.64 7.68 16.56
CA LEU A 97 2.46 6.83 16.42
C LEU A 97 1.67 7.12 15.13
N CYS A 98 1.99 8.20 14.41
CA CYS A 98 1.23 8.62 13.22
C CYS A 98 1.77 8.00 11.91
N TYR A 99 2.86 7.23 11.98
CA TYR A 99 3.41 6.50 10.85
C TYR A 99 3.76 5.07 11.25
N SER A 100 3.63 4.16 10.30
CA SER A 100 4.05 2.76 10.41
C SER A 100 4.93 2.41 9.21
N VAL A 101 5.84 1.47 9.42
CA VAL A 101 6.68 0.90 8.36
C VAL A 101 6.15 -0.50 8.11
N GLU A 102 5.41 -0.65 7.01
CA GLU A 102 4.67 -1.86 6.67
C GLU A 102 5.23 -2.52 5.42
N ILE A 103 4.99 -3.82 5.30
CA ILE A 103 5.30 -4.56 4.09
C ILE A 103 4.39 -4.06 2.98
N ALA A 104 4.94 -3.74 1.81
CA ALA A 104 4.14 -3.34 0.66
C ALA A 104 3.36 -4.56 0.15
N THR A 105 2.05 -4.44 0.13
CA THR A 105 1.13 -5.50 -0.33
C THR A 105 0.65 -5.30 -1.75
N SER A 106 0.80 -4.10 -2.32
CA SER A 106 0.27 -3.75 -3.64
C SER A 106 1.30 -3.86 -4.78
N ARG A 107 2.58 -3.62 -4.49
CA ARG A 107 3.66 -3.61 -5.50
C ARG A 107 4.94 -4.21 -4.94
N ALA A 108 5.64 -4.97 -5.78
CA ALA A 108 6.96 -5.46 -5.49
C ALA A 108 8.04 -4.42 -5.84
N LEU A 109 9.21 -4.57 -5.21
CA LEU A 109 10.42 -3.89 -5.60
C LEU A 109 11.09 -4.70 -6.72
N ILE A 110 11.35 -4.12 -7.89
CA ILE A 110 11.97 -4.83 -9.02
C ILE A 110 13.25 -4.07 -9.37
N ILE A 111 14.33 -4.32 -8.62
CA ILE A 111 15.60 -3.56 -8.76
C ILE A 111 16.82 -4.49 -8.82
N THR A 112 16.81 -5.61 -8.10
CA THR A 112 17.97 -6.48 -7.94
C THR A 112 18.07 -7.50 -9.08
N PRO A 113 19.23 -7.59 -9.77
CA PRO A 113 19.49 -8.66 -10.72
C PRO A 113 19.54 -10.02 -10.03
N GLY A 114 18.96 -11.05 -10.64
CA GLY A 114 19.00 -12.42 -10.14
C GLY A 114 18.08 -13.36 -10.93
N ASN A 115 17.85 -14.55 -10.39
CA ASN A 115 17.11 -15.59 -11.11
C ASN A 115 15.60 -15.44 -10.91
N VAL A 116 14.88 -15.31 -12.01
CA VAL A 116 13.42 -15.23 -12.08
C VAL A 116 12.87 -16.53 -12.64
N ALA A 117 11.88 -17.09 -11.97
CA ALA A 117 11.10 -18.23 -12.44
C ALA A 117 9.93 -17.73 -13.29
N ILE A 118 9.93 -18.13 -14.56
CA ILE A 118 8.87 -17.84 -15.52
C ILE A 118 8.15 -19.14 -15.92
N PRO A 119 6.86 -19.07 -16.29
CA PRO A 119 6.15 -20.26 -16.77
C PRO A 119 6.68 -20.71 -18.13
N ASP A 120 7.05 -21.99 -18.27
CA ASP A 120 7.46 -22.56 -19.56
C ASP A 120 6.23 -23.03 -20.35
N LEU A 121 5.84 -22.26 -21.35
CA LEU A 121 4.69 -22.56 -22.23
C LEU A 121 5.12 -22.99 -23.63
N ARG A 122 6.34 -23.54 -23.80
CA ARG A 122 6.77 -24.09 -25.09
C ARG A 122 6.00 -25.37 -25.46
N THR A 123 5.64 -26.18 -24.46
CA THR A 123 4.89 -27.43 -24.63
C THR A 123 3.90 -27.62 -23.51
N ILE A 124 2.87 -28.43 -23.74
CA ILE A 124 1.89 -28.83 -22.72
C ILE A 124 2.50 -29.94 -21.86
N GLN A 125 2.50 -29.76 -20.54
CA GLN A 125 3.00 -30.74 -19.57
C GLN A 125 1.85 -31.38 -18.81
N ALA A 126 2.00 -32.65 -18.44
CA ALA A 126 1.01 -33.38 -17.66
C ALA A 126 1.42 -33.45 -16.18
N LEU A 127 0.50 -33.11 -15.27
CA LEU A 127 0.74 -33.32 -13.84
C LEU A 127 1.02 -34.79 -13.55
N GLY A 128 2.08 -35.07 -12.80
CA GLY A 128 2.44 -36.42 -12.37
C GLY A 128 3.19 -37.26 -13.42
N THR A 129 3.58 -36.70 -14.56
CA THR A 129 4.53 -37.35 -15.48
C THR A 129 5.98 -37.06 -15.10
N MET A 130 6.90 -37.97 -15.43
CA MET A 130 8.32 -37.80 -15.17
C MET A 130 8.85 -36.55 -15.89
N PRO A 131 9.68 -35.71 -15.25
CA PRO A 131 10.32 -34.59 -15.91
C PRO A 131 11.04 -35.05 -17.19
N GLY A 132 10.67 -34.49 -18.34
CA GLY A 132 11.27 -34.81 -19.64
C GLY A 132 10.53 -35.83 -20.52
N SER A 133 9.43 -36.42 -20.07
CA SER A 133 8.56 -37.21 -20.96
C SER A 133 7.58 -36.30 -21.71
N THR A 134 7.61 -36.31 -23.04
CA THR A 134 6.62 -35.58 -23.85
C THR A 134 5.31 -36.35 -23.91
N PRO A 135 4.18 -35.80 -23.43
CA PRO A 135 2.89 -36.47 -23.56
C PRO A 135 2.52 -36.69 -25.03
N SER A 136 1.78 -37.76 -25.32
CA SER A 136 1.24 -37.99 -26.66
C SER A 136 0.24 -36.88 -27.03
N THR A 137 0.00 -36.68 -28.32
CA THR A 137 -0.96 -35.68 -28.82
C THR A 137 -2.34 -35.84 -28.18
N SER A 138 -2.82 -37.08 -28.07
CA SER A 138 -4.05 -37.44 -27.34
C SER A 138 -4.08 -36.93 -25.90
N THR A 139 -2.99 -37.15 -25.16
CA THR A 139 -2.86 -36.69 -23.78
C THR A 139 -2.85 -35.16 -23.72
N LYS A 140 -2.15 -34.49 -24.63
CA LYS A 140 -2.11 -33.02 -24.70
C LYS A 140 -3.48 -32.41 -24.95
N GLU A 141 -4.24 -32.98 -25.89
CA GLU A 141 -5.61 -32.55 -26.20
C GLU A 141 -6.55 -32.72 -24.99
N TYR A 142 -6.52 -33.88 -24.33
CA TYR A 142 -7.31 -34.12 -23.11
C TYR A 142 -6.96 -33.15 -21.98
N ILE A 143 -5.66 -32.93 -21.75
CA ILE A 143 -5.18 -32.02 -20.70
C ILE A 143 -5.57 -30.58 -21.02
N THR A 144 -5.51 -30.17 -22.29
CA THR A 144 -5.89 -28.83 -22.71
C THR A 144 -7.35 -28.54 -22.43
N ASN A 145 -8.25 -29.48 -22.73
CA ASN A 145 -9.66 -29.37 -22.32
C ASN A 145 -9.80 -29.32 -20.80
N SER A 146 -9.12 -30.22 -20.09
CA SER A 146 -9.17 -30.29 -18.62
C SER A 146 -8.72 -28.99 -17.97
N TYR A 147 -7.68 -28.35 -18.49
CA TYR A 147 -7.20 -27.05 -18.03
C TYR A 147 -8.19 -25.92 -18.33
N GLY A 148 -8.85 -25.94 -19.47
CA GLY A 148 -9.98 -25.05 -19.74
C GLY A 148 -11.12 -25.23 -18.73
N GLN A 149 -11.44 -26.47 -18.32
CA GLN A 149 -12.44 -26.72 -17.27
C GLN A 149 -12.00 -26.20 -15.91
N ILE A 150 -10.74 -26.42 -15.52
CA ILE A 150 -10.18 -25.88 -14.26
C ILE A 150 -10.29 -24.34 -14.25
N SER A 151 -10.04 -23.71 -15.40
CA SER A 151 -10.04 -22.25 -15.52
C SER A 151 -11.39 -21.60 -15.23
N VAL A 152 -12.49 -22.36 -15.35
CA VAL A 152 -13.84 -21.90 -14.99
C VAL A 152 -13.89 -21.44 -13.52
N SER A 153 -13.09 -22.05 -12.64
CA SER A 153 -12.99 -21.67 -11.22
C SER A 153 -12.30 -20.33 -10.98
N TYR A 154 -11.48 -19.85 -11.91
CA TYR A 154 -10.82 -18.54 -11.81
C TYR A 154 -11.77 -17.37 -12.13
N GLY A 155 -12.83 -17.65 -12.90
CA GLY A 155 -13.68 -16.61 -13.47
C GLY A 155 -12.92 -15.70 -14.44
N ALA A 156 -13.63 -14.72 -14.98
CA ALA A 156 -13.05 -13.66 -15.80
C ALA A 156 -13.43 -12.31 -15.22
N ALA A 157 -12.44 -11.43 -15.07
CA ALA A 157 -12.67 -10.03 -14.74
C ALA A 157 -12.87 -9.17 -15.99
N GLU A 158 -13.37 -7.97 -15.79
CA GLU A 158 -13.53 -6.97 -16.83
C GLU A 158 -12.18 -6.27 -17.13
N MET A 159 -12.10 -5.64 -18.31
CA MET A 159 -10.87 -5.03 -18.85
C MET A 159 -10.43 -3.75 -18.10
N ASP A 160 -11.22 -3.25 -17.14
CA ASP A 160 -10.87 -2.11 -16.27
C ASP A 160 -9.99 -2.53 -15.08
N ARG A 161 -9.90 -3.83 -14.79
CA ARG A 161 -9.14 -4.39 -13.65
C ARG A 161 -7.79 -4.99 -14.06
N LEU A 162 -7.25 -4.61 -15.21
CA LEU A 162 -5.96 -5.11 -15.67
C LEU A 162 -4.86 -4.81 -14.66
N PRO A 163 -3.95 -5.77 -14.39
CA PRO A 163 -2.89 -5.56 -13.43
C PRO A 163 -1.84 -4.60 -13.98
N GLY A 164 -1.30 -3.75 -13.12
CA GLY A 164 -0.13 -2.93 -13.45
C GLY A 164 1.16 -3.76 -13.41
N GLU A 165 2.17 -3.32 -14.17
CA GLU A 165 3.52 -3.91 -14.09
C GLU A 165 4.05 -3.83 -12.64
N GLY A 166 4.54 -4.96 -12.12
CA GLY A 166 5.04 -5.11 -10.76
C GLY A 166 3.96 -5.18 -9.68
N GLN A 167 2.68 -5.26 -10.05
CA GLN A 167 1.61 -5.49 -9.10
C GLN A 167 1.73 -6.90 -8.49
N LEU A 168 1.65 -6.97 -7.16
CA LEU A 168 1.64 -8.25 -6.43
C LEU A 168 0.31 -8.97 -6.69
N ARG A 169 0.39 -10.28 -6.89
CA ARG A 169 -0.75 -11.17 -7.10
C ARG A 169 -1.12 -11.88 -5.80
N ASP A 170 -2.37 -11.74 -5.38
CA ASP A 170 -3.00 -12.62 -4.40
C ASP A 170 -3.75 -13.77 -5.11
N SER A 171 -4.01 -14.84 -4.36
CA SER A 171 -4.84 -15.98 -4.74
C SER A 171 -6.24 -15.61 -5.22
N ALA A 172 -6.82 -14.53 -4.67
CA ALA A 172 -8.13 -14.02 -5.05
C ALA A 172 -8.12 -13.13 -6.30
N ASP A 173 -6.95 -12.74 -6.80
CA ASP A 173 -6.87 -11.83 -7.95
C ASP A 173 -7.20 -12.58 -9.26
N PRO A 174 -8.01 -11.96 -10.15
CA PRO A 174 -8.34 -12.53 -11.43
C PRO A 174 -7.08 -12.72 -12.29
N VAL A 175 -7.02 -13.82 -13.03
CA VAL A 175 -5.96 -14.10 -14.02
C VAL A 175 -6.39 -13.83 -15.47
N ILE A 176 -7.69 -13.89 -15.71
CA ILE A 176 -8.29 -13.79 -17.05
C ILE A 176 -9.13 -12.53 -17.08
N PHE A 177 -8.94 -11.73 -18.13
CA PHE A 177 -9.65 -10.47 -18.35
C PHE A 177 -10.32 -10.52 -19.70
N CYS A 178 -11.63 -10.29 -19.76
CA CYS A 178 -12.39 -10.48 -21.00
C CYS A 178 -13.42 -9.39 -21.20
N ASP A 179 -13.54 -8.94 -22.44
CA ASP A 179 -14.72 -8.25 -22.95
C ASP A 179 -15.49 -9.16 -23.94
N LEU A 180 -16.36 -8.58 -24.79
CA LEU A 180 -17.15 -9.32 -25.78
C LEU A 180 -16.38 -9.71 -27.05
N THR A 181 -15.16 -9.20 -27.23
CA THR A 181 -14.37 -9.29 -28.47
C THR A 181 -12.97 -9.85 -28.26
N THR A 182 -12.41 -9.67 -27.07
CA THR A 182 -11.07 -10.13 -26.70
C THR A 182 -11.05 -10.61 -25.25
N CYS A 183 -10.25 -11.63 -25.02
CA CYS A 183 -9.78 -12.03 -23.70
C CYS A 183 -8.26 -11.91 -23.62
N GLN A 184 -7.74 -11.62 -22.43
CA GLN A 184 -6.32 -11.43 -22.18
C GLN A 184 -5.88 -12.15 -20.90
N TYR A 185 -4.66 -12.67 -20.94
CA TYR A 185 -3.93 -13.19 -19.79
C TYR A 185 -2.62 -12.42 -19.65
N PHE A 186 -2.31 -12.01 -18.42
CA PHE A 186 -1.04 -11.37 -18.06
C PHE A 186 -0.13 -12.37 -17.38
N PHE A 187 1.14 -12.39 -17.79
CA PHE A 187 2.10 -13.32 -17.24
C PHE A 187 2.56 -12.87 -15.86
N TYR A 188 2.65 -13.85 -14.96
CA TYR A 188 3.15 -13.64 -13.62
C TYR A 188 4.50 -14.34 -13.42
N GLU A 189 5.41 -13.63 -12.76
CA GLU A 189 6.78 -14.09 -12.51
C GLU A 189 7.08 -14.07 -11.01
N ARG A 190 8.01 -14.92 -10.59
CA ARG A 190 8.38 -15.06 -9.16
C ARG A 190 9.89 -15.32 -9.01
N PRO A 191 10.48 -15.14 -7.82
CA PRO A 191 11.87 -15.49 -7.58
C PRO A 191 12.12 -17.00 -7.75
N ALA A 192 13.26 -17.38 -8.32
CA ALA A 192 13.61 -18.79 -8.51
C ALA A 192 13.95 -19.54 -7.21
N THR A 193 14.39 -18.83 -6.17
CA THR A 193 14.89 -19.41 -4.91
C THR A 193 13.81 -19.72 -3.88
N THR A 194 12.52 -19.71 -4.24
CA THR A 194 11.43 -20.08 -3.32
C THR A 194 11.36 -21.60 -3.15
N THR A 195 12.33 -22.15 -2.43
CA THR A 195 12.28 -23.48 -1.82
C THR A 195 11.87 -23.32 -0.35
N ASP A 196 10.71 -23.90 0.00
CA ASP A 196 10.27 -24.33 1.35
C ASP A 196 9.88 -23.34 2.46
N ASP A 197 10.05 -22.02 2.34
CA ASP A 197 9.50 -21.11 3.37
C ASP A 197 8.14 -20.53 2.95
N ASP A 198 7.07 -20.98 3.62
CA ASP A 198 5.67 -20.50 3.52
C ASP A 198 5.54 -18.96 3.53
N ALA A 199 6.51 -18.25 4.10
CA ALA A 199 6.58 -16.79 4.13
C ALA A 199 6.89 -16.15 2.75
N THR A 200 7.47 -16.90 1.81
CA THR A 200 7.89 -16.44 0.48
C THR A 200 6.91 -16.79 -0.65
N MET A 201 5.84 -17.53 -0.35
CA MET A 201 4.81 -17.94 -1.32
C MET A 201 4.01 -16.76 -1.93
N ARG A 202 4.26 -15.52 -1.48
CA ARG A 202 3.46 -14.31 -1.80
C ARG A 202 4.18 -13.31 -2.71
N LEU A 203 5.24 -13.71 -3.41
CA LEU A 203 5.99 -12.80 -4.27
C LEU A 203 5.88 -13.16 -5.75
N THR A 204 4.64 -13.18 -6.23
CA THR A 204 4.30 -13.35 -7.63
C THR A 204 3.84 -12.01 -8.16
N VAL A 205 4.45 -11.53 -9.25
CA VAL A 205 4.20 -10.19 -9.79
C VAL A 205 3.70 -10.24 -11.22
N ALA A 206 2.77 -9.35 -11.55
CA ALA A 206 2.33 -9.15 -12.93
C ALA A 206 3.43 -8.47 -13.74
N THR A 207 3.69 -8.99 -14.93
CA THR A 207 4.61 -8.38 -15.91
C THR A 207 3.85 -7.56 -16.94
N ASN A 208 4.57 -6.83 -17.78
CA ASN A 208 4.00 -6.17 -18.94
C ASN A 208 3.73 -7.14 -20.12
N ARG A 209 3.99 -8.45 -19.96
CA ARG A 209 3.74 -9.46 -20.98
C ARG A 209 2.30 -9.92 -20.91
N SER A 210 1.66 -10.00 -22.07
CA SER A 210 0.29 -10.49 -22.18
C SER A 210 0.08 -11.29 -23.47
N ILE A 211 -0.93 -12.15 -23.45
CA ILE A 211 -1.41 -12.88 -24.61
C ILE A 211 -2.91 -12.68 -24.73
N ASN A 212 -3.40 -12.51 -25.95
CA ASN A 212 -4.80 -12.26 -26.23
C ASN A 212 -5.44 -13.39 -27.06
N VAL A 213 -6.75 -13.52 -26.89
CA VAL A 213 -7.61 -14.43 -27.64
C VAL A 213 -8.77 -13.62 -28.18
N THR A 214 -9.05 -13.81 -29.46
CA THR A 214 -10.20 -13.20 -30.15
C THR A 214 -11.05 -14.31 -30.76
N SER A 215 -12.37 -14.15 -30.75
CA SER A 215 -13.28 -15.07 -31.41
C SER A 215 -14.39 -14.33 -32.12
N THR A 216 -14.77 -14.83 -33.29
CA THR A 216 -15.93 -14.39 -34.05
C THR A 216 -16.84 -15.58 -34.31
N CYS A 217 -18.12 -15.47 -33.98
CA CYS A 217 -19.10 -16.53 -34.18
C CYS A 217 -20.24 -16.05 -35.06
N GLU A 218 -20.73 -16.94 -35.92
CA GLU A 218 -21.99 -16.80 -36.65
C GLU A 218 -23.02 -17.75 -36.02
N ALA A 219 -24.28 -17.34 -35.93
CA ALA A 219 -25.34 -18.14 -35.34
C ALA A 219 -26.49 -18.42 -36.33
N TRP A 220 -26.99 -19.65 -36.34
CA TRP A 220 -28.13 -20.09 -37.15
C TRP A 220 -29.14 -20.86 -36.31
N SER A 221 -30.43 -20.67 -36.60
CA SER A 221 -31.49 -21.39 -35.92
C SER A 221 -31.57 -22.84 -36.42
N VAL A 222 -31.71 -23.78 -35.48
CA VAL A 222 -31.89 -25.19 -35.79
C VAL A 222 -33.36 -25.45 -36.10
N LEU A 223 -33.64 -26.09 -37.23
CA LEU A 223 -34.99 -26.37 -37.73
C LEU A 223 -35.47 -27.76 -37.34
N ALA A 224 -34.62 -28.76 -37.54
CA ALA A 224 -34.91 -30.15 -37.19
C ALA A 224 -33.62 -30.93 -36.96
N THR A 225 -33.74 -31.98 -36.16
CA THR A 225 -32.64 -32.85 -35.75
C THR A 225 -33.04 -34.30 -35.98
N ASP A 226 -32.23 -35.04 -36.72
CA ASP A 226 -32.41 -36.48 -36.93
C ASP A 226 -31.43 -37.26 -36.03
N LEU A 227 -31.98 -37.96 -35.05
CA LEU A 227 -31.23 -38.75 -34.07
C LEU A 227 -30.58 -39.99 -34.69
N LEU A 228 -31.15 -40.55 -35.77
CA LEU A 228 -30.64 -41.75 -36.42
C LEU A 228 -29.40 -41.45 -37.26
N THR A 229 -29.43 -40.35 -38.01
CA THR A 229 -28.33 -39.92 -38.88
C THR A 229 -27.42 -38.88 -38.22
N GLN A 230 -27.70 -38.51 -36.96
CA GLN A 230 -26.97 -37.49 -36.18
C GLN A 230 -26.84 -36.17 -36.95
N THR A 231 -27.83 -35.87 -37.79
CA THR A 231 -27.81 -34.73 -38.71
C THR A 231 -28.74 -33.63 -38.22
N VAL A 232 -28.22 -32.41 -38.23
CA VAL A 232 -28.92 -31.19 -37.83
C VAL A 232 -29.16 -30.36 -39.07
N SER A 233 -30.40 -29.93 -39.25
CA SER A 233 -30.82 -29.03 -40.31
C SER A 233 -31.02 -27.62 -39.75
N PHE A 234 -30.45 -26.61 -40.40
CA PHE A 234 -30.44 -25.23 -39.92
C PHE A 234 -30.68 -24.24 -41.08
N ASP A 235 -31.15 -23.02 -40.75
CA ASP A 235 -31.35 -21.94 -41.72
C ASP A 235 -30.10 -21.06 -41.83
N GLU A 236 -29.26 -21.33 -42.84
CA GLU A 236 -27.98 -20.63 -43.05
C GLU A 236 -28.16 -19.16 -43.48
N SER A 237 -29.30 -18.81 -44.07
CA SER A 237 -29.51 -17.50 -44.73
C SER A 237 -30.65 -16.66 -44.14
N GLY A 238 -31.32 -17.16 -43.10
CA GLY A 238 -32.53 -16.53 -42.53
C GLY A 238 -33.71 -16.42 -43.52
N GLY A 239 -33.59 -17.09 -44.66
CA GLY A 239 -34.52 -17.05 -45.79
C GLY A 239 -35.20 -18.39 -46.06
N GLY A 240 -35.10 -19.35 -45.14
CA GLY A 240 -35.69 -20.68 -45.27
C GLY A 240 -34.89 -21.66 -46.14
N ARG A 241 -33.61 -21.36 -46.42
CA ARG A 241 -32.72 -22.30 -47.13
C ARG A 241 -32.07 -23.23 -46.10
N THR A 242 -32.52 -24.48 -46.10
CA THR A 242 -32.06 -25.51 -45.17
C THR A 242 -30.71 -26.07 -45.59
N SER A 243 -29.74 -26.00 -44.68
CA SER A 243 -28.44 -26.67 -44.78
C SER A 243 -28.35 -27.77 -43.71
N ASN A 244 -27.63 -28.85 -44.01
CA ASN A 244 -27.53 -30.02 -43.13
C ASN A 244 -26.07 -30.24 -42.71
N ILE A 245 -25.85 -30.50 -41.42
CA ILE A 245 -24.54 -30.86 -40.86
C ILE A 245 -24.67 -32.06 -39.92
N SER A 246 -23.71 -32.98 -40.00
CA SER A 246 -23.69 -34.17 -39.14
C SER A 246 -22.76 -33.96 -37.95
N PHE A 247 -23.15 -34.45 -36.77
CA PHE A 247 -22.38 -34.39 -35.54
C PHE A 247 -21.90 -35.79 -35.14
N PRO A 248 -20.73 -35.91 -34.47
CA PRO A 248 -20.18 -37.21 -34.06
C PRO A 248 -20.92 -37.85 -32.86
N VAL A 249 -21.78 -37.08 -32.18
CA VAL A 249 -22.57 -37.51 -31.03
C VAL A 249 -24.02 -37.15 -31.30
N ALA A 250 -24.93 -38.07 -30.97
CA ALA A 250 -26.35 -37.82 -31.12
C ALA A 250 -26.79 -36.62 -30.25
N PRO A 251 -27.42 -35.59 -30.85
CA PRO A 251 -27.89 -34.42 -30.12
C PRO A 251 -29.07 -34.76 -29.20
N GLY A 252 -28.84 -34.70 -27.89
CA GLY A 252 -29.85 -34.74 -26.83
C GLY A 252 -30.36 -33.35 -26.45
N THR A 253 -31.40 -33.30 -25.61
CA THR A 253 -31.98 -32.05 -25.07
C THR A 253 -31.15 -31.50 -23.91
N ASP A 254 -31.19 -30.17 -23.72
CA ASP A 254 -30.58 -29.45 -22.59
C ASP A 254 -29.06 -29.65 -22.44
N GLN A 255 -28.35 -29.48 -23.55
CA GLN A 255 -26.89 -29.57 -23.60
C GLN A 255 -26.32 -28.75 -24.75
N THR A 256 -25.05 -28.36 -24.64
CA THR A 256 -24.29 -27.78 -25.75
C THR A 256 -23.16 -28.73 -26.15
N ILE A 257 -23.11 -29.08 -27.43
CA ILE A 257 -22.06 -29.92 -28.03
C ILE A 257 -21.07 -29.01 -28.75
N PHE A 258 -19.80 -29.04 -28.36
CA PHE A 258 -18.73 -28.36 -29.08
C PHE A 258 -17.98 -29.36 -29.94
N VAL A 259 -17.65 -28.98 -31.18
CA VAL A 259 -16.93 -29.82 -32.14
C VAL A 259 -15.79 -29.01 -32.75
N THR A 260 -14.62 -29.63 -32.87
CA THR A 260 -13.48 -29.07 -33.59
C THR A 260 -12.84 -30.13 -34.47
N ASN A 261 -12.16 -29.68 -35.52
CA ASN A 261 -11.34 -30.54 -36.36
C ASN A 261 -9.86 -30.20 -36.15
N THR A 262 -9.10 -31.13 -35.56
CA THR A 262 -7.67 -30.92 -35.28
C THR A 262 -6.78 -31.03 -36.53
N THR A 263 -7.31 -31.54 -37.64
CA THR A 263 -6.56 -31.71 -38.91
C THR A 263 -6.74 -30.55 -39.90
N ALA A 264 -7.69 -29.65 -39.65
CA ALA A 264 -8.01 -28.53 -40.53
C ALA A 264 -7.80 -27.18 -39.81
N PRO A 265 -6.54 -26.76 -39.57
CA PRO A 265 -6.25 -25.50 -38.91
C PRO A 265 -6.62 -24.30 -39.81
N CYS A 266 -7.11 -23.22 -39.21
CA CYS A 266 -7.46 -21.97 -39.92
C CYS A 266 -6.31 -20.94 -39.96
N GLY A 267 -5.11 -21.31 -39.49
CA GLY A 267 -3.95 -20.43 -39.37
C GLY A 267 -3.14 -20.77 -38.12
N MET A 268 -2.06 -20.02 -37.88
CA MET A 268 -1.27 -20.18 -36.66
C MET A 268 -2.07 -19.76 -35.42
N GLY A 269 -2.15 -20.62 -34.41
CA GLY A 269 -2.93 -20.39 -33.19
C GLY A 269 -4.44 -20.27 -33.44
N CYS A 270 -4.96 -20.82 -34.54
CA CYS A 270 -6.35 -20.66 -34.96
C CYS A 270 -7.07 -22.01 -35.02
N SER A 271 -8.25 -22.10 -34.39
CA SER A 271 -9.14 -23.27 -34.49
C SER A 271 -10.56 -22.85 -34.83
N GLN A 272 -11.23 -23.65 -35.66
CA GLN A 272 -12.67 -23.57 -35.85
C GLN A 272 -13.37 -24.43 -34.80
N VAL A 273 -14.37 -23.85 -34.13
CA VAL A 273 -15.18 -24.52 -33.12
C VAL A 273 -16.63 -24.34 -33.49
N MET A 274 -17.31 -25.44 -33.77
CA MET A 274 -18.75 -25.45 -33.93
C MET A 274 -19.40 -25.74 -32.57
N ALA A 275 -20.49 -25.06 -32.26
CA ALA A 275 -21.27 -25.32 -31.05
C ALA A 275 -22.73 -25.57 -31.43
N LEU A 276 -23.29 -26.71 -31.01
CA LEU A 276 -24.70 -27.03 -31.15
C LEU A 276 -25.35 -26.91 -29.78
N GLU A 277 -26.11 -25.84 -29.59
CA GLU A 277 -26.91 -25.59 -28.41
C GLU A 277 -28.29 -26.22 -28.59
N MET A 278 -28.59 -27.22 -27.76
CA MET A 278 -29.87 -27.90 -27.74
C MET A 278 -30.63 -27.51 -26.47
N SER A 279 -31.81 -26.91 -26.66
CA SER A 279 -32.73 -26.51 -25.58
C SER A 279 -34.17 -26.84 -25.95
N SER A 280 -35.02 -27.04 -24.95
CA SER A 280 -36.47 -27.24 -25.13
C SER A 280 -37.15 -26.10 -25.89
N ASP A 281 -36.62 -24.88 -25.77
CA ASP A 281 -37.30 -23.66 -26.23
C ASP A 281 -36.77 -23.20 -27.59
N SER A 282 -35.46 -23.10 -27.75
CA SER A 282 -34.81 -22.71 -29.01
C SER A 282 -33.42 -23.32 -29.12
N SER A 283 -33.16 -24.04 -30.22
CA SER A 283 -31.85 -24.64 -30.49
C SER A 283 -31.09 -23.85 -31.56
N TRP A 284 -29.79 -23.72 -31.37
CA TRP A 284 -28.93 -22.84 -32.17
C TRP A 284 -27.62 -23.53 -32.55
N LEU A 285 -27.18 -23.31 -33.77
CA LEU A 285 -25.88 -23.73 -34.28
C LEU A 285 -24.98 -22.50 -34.36
N TYR A 286 -23.76 -22.61 -33.82
CA TYR A 286 -22.75 -21.58 -33.91
C TYR A 286 -21.52 -22.11 -34.64
N ASN A 287 -20.92 -21.26 -35.47
CA ASN A 287 -19.60 -21.51 -36.03
C ASN A 287 -18.65 -20.40 -35.59
N CYS A 288 -17.70 -20.75 -34.74
CA CYS A 288 -16.77 -19.83 -34.13
C CYS A 288 -15.36 -20.02 -34.68
N THR A 289 -14.71 -18.93 -35.08
CA THR A 289 -13.29 -18.89 -35.37
C THR A 289 -12.56 -18.31 -34.17
N VAL A 290 -11.76 -19.13 -33.48
CA VAL A 290 -10.98 -18.74 -32.31
C VAL A 290 -9.53 -18.56 -32.71
N ASN A 291 -8.96 -17.40 -32.40
CA ASN A 291 -7.59 -17.06 -32.72
C ASN A 291 -6.83 -16.61 -31.47
N ILE A 292 -5.65 -17.20 -31.25
CA ILE A 292 -4.75 -16.88 -30.14
C ILE A 292 -3.53 -16.15 -30.69
N GLY A 293 -3.36 -14.90 -30.26
CA GLY A 293 -2.27 -14.04 -30.70
C GLY A 293 -0.90 -14.50 -30.20
N ALA A 294 0.13 -13.82 -30.70
CA ALA A 294 1.47 -13.92 -30.13
C ALA A 294 1.54 -13.19 -28.78
N VAL A 295 2.54 -13.54 -27.97
CA VAL A 295 2.80 -12.83 -26.71
C VAL A 295 3.31 -11.42 -27.02
N SER A 296 2.73 -10.42 -26.35
CA SER A 296 3.15 -9.03 -26.40
C SER A 296 4.33 -8.78 -25.46
N ASN A 297 5.21 -7.83 -25.82
CA ASN A 297 6.38 -7.44 -25.02
C ASN A 297 7.39 -8.58 -24.74
N VAL A 298 7.65 -9.41 -25.75
CA VAL A 298 8.63 -10.49 -25.67
C VAL A 298 10.06 -9.98 -25.86
N THR A 299 10.95 -10.38 -24.94
CA THR A 299 12.39 -10.09 -25.00
C THR A 299 13.25 -11.34 -25.21
N LEU A 300 12.81 -12.49 -24.68
CA LEU A 300 13.51 -13.78 -24.73
C LEU A 300 12.65 -14.85 -25.42
N PRO A 301 13.25 -15.86 -26.07
CA PRO A 301 12.49 -16.92 -26.73
C PRO A 301 11.64 -17.73 -25.74
N GLU A 302 12.06 -17.87 -24.49
CA GLU A 302 11.32 -18.55 -23.42
C GLU A 302 10.05 -17.77 -22.99
N HIS A 303 9.91 -16.50 -23.38
CA HIS A 303 8.70 -15.72 -23.12
C HIS A 303 7.57 -16.02 -24.10
N GLN A 304 7.84 -16.74 -25.18
CA GLN A 304 6.83 -17.10 -26.18
C GLN A 304 5.97 -18.28 -25.71
N VAL A 305 4.73 -18.31 -26.19
CA VAL A 305 3.87 -19.49 -26.12
C VAL A 305 4.06 -20.33 -27.38
N GLY A 306 4.36 -21.61 -27.19
CA GLY A 306 4.57 -22.56 -28.28
C GLY A 306 3.36 -22.62 -29.22
N GLU A 307 3.63 -22.83 -30.52
CA GLU A 307 2.58 -22.93 -31.54
C GLU A 307 1.58 -24.06 -31.22
N GLU A 308 2.09 -25.21 -30.77
CA GLU A 308 1.24 -26.33 -30.35
C GLU A 308 0.29 -25.95 -29.21
N VAL A 309 0.78 -25.20 -28.22
CA VAL A 309 -0.03 -24.72 -27.10
C VAL A 309 -1.13 -23.78 -27.59
N ARG A 310 -0.79 -22.83 -28.47
CA ARG A 310 -1.77 -21.90 -29.05
C ARG A 310 -2.81 -22.64 -29.89
N GLN A 311 -2.38 -23.58 -30.74
CA GLN A 311 -3.28 -24.34 -31.60
C GLN A 311 -4.28 -25.20 -30.79
N LEU A 312 -3.79 -25.95 -29.80
CA LEU A 312 -4.64 -26.78 -28.95
C LEU A 312 -5.54 -25.94 -28.04
N ALA A 313 -5.02 -24.84 -27.50
CA ALA A 313 -5.82 -23.94 -26.66
C ALA A 313 -7.00 -23.31 -27.42
N ALA A 314 -6.84 -22.99 -28.72
CA ALA A 314 -7.90 -22.38 -29.53
C ALA A 314 -9.11 -23.32 -29.72
N GLY A 315 -8.87 -24.62 -29.82
CA GLY A 315 -9.90 -25.66 -29.95
C GLY A 315 -10.30 -26.30 -28.61
N ALA A 316 -9.73 -25.84 -27.49
CA ALA A 316 -9.69 -26.57 -26.23
C ALA A 316 -11.06 -27.08 -25.76
N ILE A 317 -12.10 -26.26 -25.93
CA ILE A 317 -13.46 -26.56 -25.44
C ILE A 317 -14.08 -27.82 -26.06
N ALA A 318 -13.63 -28.23 -27.25
CA ALA A 318 -14.12 -29.40 -27.96
C ALA A 318 -13.19 -30.63 -27.87
N LEU A 319 -11.99 -30.48 -27.31
CA LEU A 319 -10.99 -31.55 -27.28
C LEU A 319 -11.36 -32.65 -26.26
N GLN A 320 -11.14 -33.91 -26.65
CA GLN A 320 -11.29 -35.09 -25.80
C GLN A 320 -9.98 -35.85 -25.61
N GLY A 321 -9.04 -35.71 -26.54
CA GLY A 321 -7.81 -36.52 -26.55
C GLY A 321 -7.96 -37.87 -27.23
N TYR A 322 -9.09 -38.15 -27.83
CA TYR A 322 -9.25 -39.24 -28.79
C TYR A 322 -10.23 -38.77 -29.86
N PHE A 323 -10.02 -39.21 -31.09
CA PHE A 323 -10.95 -38.95 -32.18
C PHE A 323 -11.95 -40.10 -32.26
N THR A 324 -13.21 -39.77 -32.57
CA THR A 324 -14.20 -40.79 -32.90
C THR A 324 -14.00 -41.20 -34.36
N GLN A 325 -13.59 -42.45 -34.61
CA GLN A 325 -13.47 -43.03 -35.97
C GLN A 325 -14.82 -43.20 -36.69
N LEU A 326 -15.90 -42.65 -36.16
CA LEU A 326 -17.24 -42.77 -36.71
C LEU A 326 -17.39 -41.82 -37.90
N GLN A 327 -17.38 -42.38 -39.12
CA GLN A 327 -17.94 -41.94 -40.41
C GLN A 327 -17.85 -40.46 -40.89
N LEU A 328 -17.47 -39.49 -40.06
CA LEU A 328 -17.57 -38.05 -40.32
C LEU A 328 -16.22 -37.37 -40.64
N GLY A 329 -15.10 -38.08 -40.51
CA GLY A 329 -13.78 -37.61 -40.93
C GLY A 329 -12.69 -37.76 -39.86
N ASP A 330 -11.44 -37.91 -40.32
CA ASP A 330 -10.28 -38.00 -39.43
C ASP A 330 -10.07 -36.68 -38.67
N GLY A 331 -9.79 -36.75 -37.36
CA GLY A 331 -9.44 -35.59 -36.55
C GLY A 331 -10.60 -34.78 -35.95
N LEU A 332 -11.85 -35.19 -36.16
CA LEU A 332 -12.99 -34.60 -35.45
C LEU A 332 -13.00 -35.01 -33.98
N GLN A 333 -13.12 -34.03 -33.10
CA GLN A 333 -13.32 -34.21 -31.67
C GLN A 333 -14.51 -33.39 -31.21
N SER A 334 -15.21 -33.88 -30.19
CA SER A 334 -16.38 -33.21 -29.66
C SER A 334 -16.49 -33.34 -28.16
N GLN A 335 -16.94 -32.31 -27.46
CA GLN A 335 -17.32 -32.41 -26.05
C GLN A 335 -18.76 -31.96 -25.82
N VAL A 336 -19.40 -32.57 -24.83
CA VAL A 336 -20.79 -32.29 -24.47
C VAL A 336 -20.84 -31.70 -23.06
N TYR A 337 -21.47 -30.54 -22.93
CA TYR A 337 -21.67 -29.87 -21.64
C TYR A 337 -23.16 -29.73 -21.33
N PRO A 338 -23.63 -30.18 -20.14
CA PRO A 338 -25.02 -30.02 -19.73
C PRO A 338 -25.43 -28.54 -19.63
N ALA A 339 -26.69 -28.23 -19.94
CA ALA A 339 -27.22 -26.85 -19.94
C ALA A 339 -27.10 -26.11 -18.60
N GLN A 340 -26.95 -26.82 -17.48
CA GLN A 340 -26.75 -26.20 -16.16
C GLN A 340 -25.28 -25.89 -15.84
N SER A 341 -24.35 -26.28 -16.70
CA SER A 341 -22.93 -25.94 -16.56
C SER A 341 -22.61 -24.60 -17.23
N ILE A 342 -21.56 -23.92 -16.78
CA ILE A 342 -21.12 -22.62 -17.34
C ILE A 342 -20.88 -22.73 -18.85
N ASN A 343 -20.24 -23.81 -19.29
CA ASN A 343 -19.92 -24.04 -20.70
C ASN A 343 -21.13 -24.54 -21.51
N GLY A 344 -22.07 -25.26 -20.88
CA GLY A 344 -23.26 -25.78 -21.55
C GLY A 344 -24.47 -24.86 -21.56
N TYR A 345 -24.46 -23.78 -20.77
CA TYR A 345 -25.61 -22.88 -20.62
C TYR A 345 -26.04 -22.25 -21.96
N PRO A 346 -27.36 -22.29 -22.30
CA PRO A 346 -27.89 -21.75 -23.55
C PRO A 346 -27.61 -20.25 -23.73
N ASN A 347 -27.15 -19.85 -24.92
CA ASN A 347 -26.92 -18.46 -25.29
C ASN A 347 -28.01 -17.91 -26.24
N MET A 348 -28.99 -18.71 -26.65
CA MET A 348 -30.21 -18.28 -27.37
C MET A 348 -29.93 -17.52 -28.68
N GLY A 349 -28.90 -17.91 -29.43
CA GLY A 349 -28.48 -17.29 -30.69
C GLY A 349 -27.57 -16.06 -30.52
N LEU A 350 -27.15 -15.72 -29.31
CA LEU A 350 -26.28 -14.56 -29.07
C LEU A 350 -24.81 -14.87 -29.42
N GLU A 351 -24.41 -14.52 -30.64
CA GLU A 351 -23.07 -14.72 -31.21
C GLU A 351 -21.93 -14.23 -30.30
N LYS A 352 -22.02 -12.98 -29.81
CA LYS A 352 -20.97 -12.37 -28.97
C LYS A 352 -20.81 -13.07 -27.63
N VAL A 353 -21.89 -13.64 -27.10
CA VAL A 353 -21.85 -14.37 -25.82
C VAL A 353 -21.20 -15.73 -26.02
N MET A 354 -21.54 -16.43 -27.12
CA MET A 354 -20.86 -17.68 -27.48
C MET A 354 -19.37 -17.43 -27.77
N ALA A 355 -19.04 -16.36 -28.50
CA ALA A 355 -17.66 -15.95 -28.75
C ALA A 355 -16.90 -15.70 -27.44
N ARG A 356 -17.49 -14.96 -26.49
CA ARG A 356 -16.89 -14.74 -25.16
C ARG A 356 -16.66 -16.06 -24.42
N LYS A 357 -17.60 -17.00 -24.50
CA LYS A 357 -17.49 -18.31 -23.84
C LYS A 357 -16.31 -19.13 -24.37
N VAL A 358 -16.17 -19.26 -25.69
CA VAL A 358 -15.03 -19.99 -26.29
C VAL A 358 -13.70 -19.27 -26.06
N MET A 359 -13.67 -17.93 -26.06
CA MET A 359 -12.46 -17.16 -25.72
C MET A 359 -12.03 -17.38 -24.27
N GLN A 360 -12.97 -17.29 -23.32
CA GLN A 360 -12.72 -17.49 -21.89
C GLN A 360 -12.16 -18.88 -21.62
N PHE A 361 -12.73 -19.90 -22.26
CA PHE A 361 -12.24 -21.27 -22.14
C PHE A 361 -10.80 -21.41 -22.66
N SER A 362 -10.54 -20.84 -23.83
CA SER A 362 -9.25 -20.95 -24.53
C SER A 362 -8.12 -20.22 -23.78
N ILE A 363 -8.35 -18.97 -23.38
CA ILE A 363 -7.37 -18.19 -22.61
C ILE A 363 -7.17 -18.78 -21.20
N GLY A 364 -8.24 -19.35 -20.64
CA GLY A 364 -8.20 -19.97 -19.33
C GLY A 364 -7.37 -21.25 -19.32
N ALA A 365 -7.41 -22.04 -20.39
CA ALA A 365 -6.51 -23.17 -20.57
C ALA A 365 -5.04 -22.73 -20.53
N ILE A 366 -4.68 -21.63 -21.21
CA ILE A 366 -3.32 -21.05 -21.16
C ILE A 366 -2.97 -20.56 -19.75
N ALA A 367 -3.88 -19.86 -19.08
CA ALA A 367 -3.65 -19.36 -17.73
C ALA A 367 -3.38 -20.49 -16.72
N VAL A 368 -4.11 -21.61 -16.83
CA VAL A 368 -3.89 -22.81 -16.01
C VAL A 368 -2.58 -23.50 -16.38
N MET A 369 -2.24 -23.63 -17.66
CA MET A 369 -0.93 -24.14 -18.08
C MET A 369 0.22 -23.32 -17.51
N ALA A 370 0.09 -21.99 -17.50
CA ALA A 370 1.12 -21.10 -16.96
C ALA A 370 1.35 -21.33 -15.47
N ASN A 371 0.30 -21.69 -14.73
CA ASN A 371 0.40 -21.95 -13.30
C ASN A 371 0.93 -23.36 -12.98
N LEU A 372 0.65 -24.35 -13.85
CA LEU A 372 0.93 -25.77 -13.59
C LEU A 372 2.18 -26.31 -14.28
N ASN A 373 2.59 -25.74 -15.40
CA ASN A 373 3.83 -26.15 -16.07
C ASN A 373 5.03 -25.83 -15.18
N THR A 374 6.05 -26.69 -15.25
CA THR A 374 7.30 -26.45 -14.52
C THR A 374 7.93 -25.15 -14.99
N PRO A 375 8.24 -24.20 -14.09
CA PRO A 375 8.84 -22.95 -14.50
C PRO A 375 10.29 -23.14 -14.95
N VAL A 376 10.75 -22.29 -15.86
CA VAL A 376 12.17 -22.15 -16.22
C VAL A 376 12.76 -20.95 -15.48
N CYS A 377 13.99 -21.11 -14.99
CA CYS A 377 14.71 -20.04 -14.28
C CYS A 377 15.63 -19.32 -15.26
N LEU A 378 15.49 -18.00 -15.34
CA LEU A 378 16.29 -17.14 -16.22
C LEU A 378 16.91 -15.99 -15.43
N ASP A 379 18.03 -15.46 -15.92
CA ASP A 379 18.63 -14.24 -15.38
C ASP A 379 17.73 -13.04 -15.72
N GLY A 380 17.32 -12.30 -14.70
CA GLY A 380 16.41 -11.17 -14.83
C GLY A 380 16.50 -10.21 -13.64
N VAL A 381 15.46 -9.40 -13.46
CA VAL A 381 15.32 -8.55 -12.26
C VAL A 381 14.30 -9.20 -11.35
N VAL A 382 14.74 -9.60 -10.15
CA VAL A 382 13.92 -10.39 -9.24
C VAL A 382 12.95 -9.47 -8.52
N PRO A 383 11.66 -9.84 -8.43
CA PRO A 383 10.76 -9.13 -7.53
C PRO A 383 11.22 -9.37 -6.10
N GLU A 384 11.25 -8.31 -5.29
CA GLU A 384 11.55 -8.34 -3.87
C GLU A 384 10.39 -7.73 -3.07
N GLN A 385 10.23 -8.20 -1.83
CA GLN A 385 9.23 -7.65 -0.93
C GLN A 385 9.63 -6.24 -0.49
N ALA A 386 8.92 -5.24 -0.99
CA ALA A 386 9.14 -3.85 -0.62
C ALA A 386 8.56 -3.54 0.77
N VAL A 387 9.02 -2.44 1.35
CA VAL A 387 8.48 -1.88 2.59
C VAL A 387 8.05 -0.45 2.29
N ALA A 388 6.83 -0.11 2.68
CA ALA A 388 6.25 1.21 2.50
C ALA A 388 6.13 1.92 3.84
N LEU A 389 6.45 3.21 3.85
CA LEU A 389 6.10 4.10 4.95
C LEU A 389 4.62 4.48 4.80
N VAL A 390 3.78 3.95 5.66
CA VAL A 390 2.35 4.27 5.69
C VAL A 390 2.15 5.35 6.75
N VAL A 391 1.69 6.52 6.30
CA VAL A 391 1.33 7.62 7.18
C VAL A 391 -0.19 7.65 7.28
N GLU A 392 -0.73 7.11 8.38
CA GLU A 392 -2.18 7.01 8.58
C GLU A 392 -2.85 8.38 8.72
N HIS A 393 -2.17 9.32 9.39
CA HIS A 393 -2.78 10.57 9.84
C HIS A 393 -1.92 11.81 9.57
N TRP A 394 -1.81 12.21 8.30
CA TRP A 394 -1.13 13.45 7.89
C TRP A 394 -1.64 14.70 8.62
N GLY A 395 -2.94 14.78 8.87
CA GLY A 395 -3.55 15.90 9.58
C GLY A 395 -3.02 16.08 11.00
N TYR A 396 -2.84 15.00 11.77
CA TYR A 396 -2.31 15.09 13.13
C TYR A 396 -0.83 15.49 13.15
N ILE A 397 -0.03 14.96 12.23
CA ILE A 397 1.39 15.34 12.11
C ILE A 397 1.50 16.84 11.83
N LEU A 398 0.75 17.35 10.84
CA LEU A 398 0.74 18.77 10.50
C LEU A 398 0.24 19.63 11.67
N LEU A 399 -0.84 19.22 12.34
CA LEU A 399 -1.39 19.94 13.49
C LEU A 399 -0.39 20.02 14.65
N ILE A 400 0.29 18.92 14.97
CA ILE A 400 1.30 18.89 16.05
C ILE A 400 2.49 19.78 15.69
N LEU A 401 3.07 19.61 14.49
CA LEU A 401 4.25 20.37 14.07
C LEU A 401 3.95 21.87 13.99
N THR A 402 2.83 22.25 13.36
CA THR A 402 2.41 23.65 13.25
C THR A 402 2.00 24.21 14.60
N GLY A 403 1.33 23.43 15.46
CA GLY A 403 0.91 23.83 16.80
C GLY A 403 2.10 24.12 17.72
N VAL A 404 3.07 23.21 17.78
CA VAL A 404 4.30 23.39 18.57
C VAL A 404 5.10 24.58 18.06
N ALA A 405 5.29 24.70 16.74
CA ALA A 405 6.01 25.83 16.14
C ALA A 405 5.32 27.18 16.39
N SER A 406 3.99 27.24 16.22
CA SER A 406 3.20 28.47 16.42
C SER A 406 3.17 28.89 17.89
N LEU A 407 3.01 27.93 18.81
CA LEU A 407 3.07 28.19 20.24
C LEU A 407 4.46 28.69 20.66
N HIS A 408 5.52 28.04 20.18
CA HIS A 408 6.90 28.45 20.47
C HIS A 408 7.20 29.86 19.92
N PHE A 409 6.73 30.16 18.71
CA PHE A 409 6.83 31.50 18.12
C PHE A 409 6.06 32.53 18.93
N ALA A 410 4.80 32.26 19.30
CA ALA A 410 3.98 33.16 20.09
C ALA A 410 4.61 33.45 21.47
N LEU A 411 5.12 32.43 22.16
CA LEU A 411 5.83 32.59 23.43
C LEU A 411 7.12 33.41 23.26
N SER A 412 7.84 33.20 22.16
CA SER A 412 9.03 34.00 21.83
C SER A 412 8.69 35.48 21.63
N VAL A 413 7.62 35.77 20.89
CA VAL A 413 7.14 37.14 20.66
C VAL A 413 6.72 37.81 21.97
N VAL A 414 6.01 37.08 22.85
CA VAL A 414 5.63 37.59 24.18
C VAL A 414 6.88 37.85 25.03
N ALA A 415 7.83 36.91 25.05
CA ALA A 415 9.07 37.08 25.81
C ALA A 415 9.89 38.28 25.31
N LEU A 416 9.97 38.49 23.99
CA LEU A 416 10.60 39.65 23.38
C LEU A 416 9.88 40.95 23.74
N TRP A 417 8.55 40.96 23.63
CA TRP A 417 7.77 42.16 23.97
C TRP A 417 7.92 42.55 25.45
N MET A 418 7.99 41.57 26.35
CA MET A 418 8.24 41.80 27.77
C MET A 418 9.68 42.23 28.05
N SER A 419 10.67 41.65 27.33
CA SER A 419 12.08 42.01 27.50
C SER A 419 12.39 43.43 27.01
N LEU A 420 11.65 43.95 26.04
CA LEU A 420 11.77 45.36 25.63
C LEU A 420 11.33 46.36 26.72
N ARG A 421 10.54 45.92 27.71
CA ARG A 421 10.08 46.79 28.81
C ARG A 421 11.08 46.91 29.96
N VAL A 422 12.11 46.07 29.99
CA VAL A 422 13.04 45.96 31.13
C VAL A 422 14.45 45.79 30.62
N VAL A 423 15.39 46.58 31.13
CA VAL A 423 16.80 46.42 30.79
C VAL A 423 17.29 45.09 31.34
N ILE A 424 17.78 44.21 30.48
CA ILE A 424 18.36 42.93 30.89
C ILE A 424 19.88 43.10 31.05
N PRO A 425 20.48 42.74 32.20
CA PRO A 425 21.92 42.80 32.38
C PRO A 425 22.61 41.91 31.34
N ARG A 426 23.46 42.50 30.50
CA ARG A 426 24.25 41.75 29.52
C ARG A 426 25.48 41.17 30.22
N GLY A 427 25.42 39.89 30.58
CA GLY A 427 26.57 39.15 31.09
C GLY A 427 26.18 37.96 31.97
N GLY A 428 27.11 37.02 32.12
CA GLY A 428 26.96 35.82 32.94
C GLY A 428 26.96 36.11 34.45
N PRO A 429 27.44 35.19 35.31
CA PRO A 429 27.36 35.30 36.77
C PRO A 429 27.91 36.62 37.34
N LEU A 430 28.88 37.23 36.65
CA LEU A 430 29.49 38.49 37.05
C LEU A 430 28.54 39.70 36.94
N ALA A 431 27.69 39.75 35.91
CA ALA A 431 26.69 40.81 35.78
C ALA A 431 25.58 40.64 36.83
N LEU A 432 25.19 39.39 37.10
CA LEU A 432 24.26 39.06 38.17
C LEU A 432 24.81 39.47 39.55
N ALA A 433 26.09 39.21 39.81
CA ALA A 433 26.77 39.60 41.04
C ALA A 433 26.85 41.11 41.23
N LYS A 434 27.05 41.89 40.15
CA LYS A 434 26.99 43.37 40.21
C LYS A 434 25.61 43.88 40.61
N VAL A 435 24.55 43.30 40.04
CA VAL A 435 23.17 43.68 40.39
C VAL A 435 22.83 43.27 41.83
N LEU A 436 23.31 42.11 42.29
CA LEU A 436 23.12 41.64 43.67
C LEU A 436 23.97 42.41 44.69
N GLY A 437 25.11 42.95 44.29
CA GLY A 437 26.01 43.75 45.14
C GLY A 437 25.36 45.03 45.69
N SER A 438 24.24 45.47 45.13
CA SER A 438 23.44 46.58 45.67
C SER A 438 22.63 46.19 46.92
N ILE A 439 22.62 44.91 47.30
CA ILE A 439 21.95 44.41 48.50
C ILE A 439 23.00 44.42 49.64
N PRO A 440 22.83 45.24 50.70
CA PRO A 440 23.76 45.28 51.83
C PRO A 440 23.82 43.92 52.52
N ASP A 441 25.03 43.52 52.96
CA ASP A 441 25.25 42.27 53.69
C ASP A 441 24.56 42.34 55.07
N GLN A 442 23.35 41.80 55.16
CA GLN A 442 22.54 41.83 56.38
C GLN A 442 23.21 41.11 57.56
N ARG A 443 24.25 40.28 57.32
CA ARG A 443 24.99 39.63 58.40
C ARG A 443 25.94 40.56 59.16
N ALA A 444 26.35 41.69 58.60
CA ALA A 444 27.30 42.59 59.26
C ALA A 444 26.63 43.58 60.23
N THR A 445 25.34 43.86 60.05
CA THR A 445 24.63 44.89 60.84
C THR A 445 23.89 44.37 62.07
N ASP A 446 23.67 43.06 62.20
CA ASP A 446 22.94 42.48 63.34
C ASP A 446 23.78 42.37 64.64
N VAL A 447 25.08 42.68 64.60
CA VAL A 447 25.96 42.56 65.77
C VAL A 447 26.11 43.88 66.55
N THR A 448 25.72 45.04 65.99
CA THR A 448 26.06 46.35 66.58
C THR A 448 24.89 47.21 67.07
N SER A 449 23.63 46.80 66.95
CA SER A 449 22.52 47.52 67.61
C SER A 449 21.52 46.57 68.25
N GLY A 450 21.48 46.56 69.59
CA GLY A 450 20.54 45.79 70.41
C GLY A 450 19.07 46.26 70.37
N TYR A 451 18.57 46.62 69.18
CA TYR A 451 17.15 46.82 68.94
C TYR A 451 16.74 45.98 67.72
N GLU A 452 16.09 44.83 67.99
CA GLU A 452 15.43 44.01 66.98
C GLU A 452 14.24 44.78 66.38
N THR A 453 14.48 45.58 65.35
CA THR A 453 13.41 45.91 64.40
C THR A 453 13.33 44.78 63.39
N CYS A 454 12.42 43.83 63.63
CA CYS A 454 12.01 42.77 62.69
C CYS A 454 11.21 43.38 61.52
N GLY A 455 11.82 44.30 60.78
CA GLY A 455 11.27 44.84 59.55
C GLY A 455 11.56 43.87 58.40
N MET A 456 10.58 43.10 57.96
CA MET A 456 10.72 42.27 56.74
C MET A 456 10.92 43.20 55.51
N LYS A 457 12.19 43.47 55.16
CA LYS A 457 12.55 44.22 53.95
C LYS A 457 12.15 43.45 52.69
N ARG A 458 11.50 44.13 51.75
CA ARG A 458 11.19 43.59 50.41
C ARG A 458 11.95 44.38 49.36
N TRP A 459 12.33 43.70 48.28
CA TRP A 459 13.23 44.23 47.25
C TRP A 459 12.57 44.19 45.87
N ILE A 460 12.77 45.22 45.05
CA ILE A 460 12.29 45.28 43.66
C ILE A 460 13.44 45.61 42.72
N TYR A 461 13.44 44.99 41.53
CA TYR A 461 14.40 45.30 40.49
C TYR A 461 14.05 46.63 39.81
N LYS A 462 15.00 47.55 39.71
CA LYS A 462 14.84 48.83 39.02
C LYS A 462 16.01 49.08 38.07
N PHE A 463 15.73 49.88 37.05
CA PHE A 463 16.73 50.39 36.14
C PHE A 463 16.51 51.89 35.92
N GLU A 464 17.59 52.64 35.84
CA GLU A 464 17.59 54.09 35.69
C GLU A 464 18.54 54.49 34.57
N TYR A 465 18.11 55.39 33.69
CA TYR A 465 18.97 55.86 32.60
C TYR A 465 19.91 56.95 33.12
N ILE A 466 21.22 56.71 33.04
CA ILE A 466 22.24 57.71 33.38
C ILE A 466 22.62 58.45 32.09
N PRO A 467 22.20 59.72 31.90
CA PRO A 467 22.41 60.44 30.64
C PRO A 467 23.89 60.67 30.32
N GLU A 468 24.72 60.86 31.35
CA GLU A 468 26.14 61.18 31.25
C GLU A 468 26.96 60.03 30.66
N LEU A 469 26.62 58.79 31.03
CA LEU A 469 27.31 57.58 30.59
C LEU A 469 26.62 56.90 29.40
N LYS A 470 25.44 57.38 28.98
CA LYS A 470 24.57 56.72 27.99
C LYS A 470 24.32 55.25 28.32
N LEU A 471 24.28 54.92 29.61
CA LEU A 471 24.13 53.56 30.14
C LEU A 471 22.94 53.52 31.10
N TYR A 472 22.32 52.35 31.22
CA TYR A 472 21.33 52.09 32.25
C TYR A 472 22.03 51.51 33.48
N ASP A 473 21.80 52.12 34.63
CA ASP A 473 22.16 51.53 35.92
C ASP A 473 21.05 50.61 36.40
N VAL A 474 21.43 49.49 36.99
CA VAL A 474 20.54 48.38 37.31
C VAL A 474 20.81 47.92 38.73
N TYR A 475 19.81 48.01 39.61
CA TYR A 475 19.96 47.72 41.03
C TYR A 475 18.67 47.21 41.66
N PHE A 476 18.80 46.56 42.83
CA PHE A 476 17.65 46.23 43.69
C PHE A 476 17.40 47.34 44.70
N LYS A 477 16.14 47.81 44.79
CA LYS A 477 15.69 48.79 45.80
C LYS A 477 14.93 48.10 46.92
N SER A 478 15.28 48.37 48.18
CA SER A 478 14.53 47.89 49.35
C SER A 478 13.42 48.86 49.78
N GLU A 479 12.31 48.30 50.26
CA GLU A 479 11.25 49.02 50.98
C GLU A 479 11.08 48.37 52.36
N GLU A 480 11.10 49.19 53.41
CA GLU A 480 10.80 48.78 54.78
C GLU A 480 9.29 48.72 54.97
N MET A 481 8.77 47.57 55.40
CA MET A 481 7.37 47.49 55.79
C MET A 481 7.20 48.21 57.12
N VAL A 482 6.53 49.37 57.10
CA VAL A 482 5.99 49.97 58.31
C VAL A 482 4.94 49.00 58.85
N PRO A 483 5.05 48.49 60.09
CA PRO A 483 4.04 47.63 60.65
C PRO A 483 2.73 48.42 60.70
N VAL A 484 1.71 47.93 60.00
CA VAL A 484 0.33 48.38 60.23
C VAL A 484 -0.03 47.86 61.61
N VAL A 485 0.03 48.74 62.60
CA VAL A 485 -0.56 48.51 63.92
C VAL A 485 -2.07 48.38 63.68
N ILE A 486 -2.60 47.18 63.92
CA ILE A 486 -4.05 46.94 63.97
C ILE A 486 -4.55 47.41 65.32
#